data_AF-A0A140K500-F1
#
_entry.id   AF-A0A140K500-F1
#
_cell.length_a   1.000
_cell.length_b   1.000
_cell.length_c   1.000
_cell.angle_alpha   90.00
_cell.angle_beta   90.00
_cell.angle_gamma   90.00
#
_symmetry.space_group_name_H-M   'P 1'
#
loop_
_entity.id
_entity.type
_entity.pdbx_description
1 polymer ?
#
loop_
_entity_poly.entity_id
_entity_poly.type
_entity_poly.pdbx_seq_one_letter_code
_entity_poly.pdbx_strand_id
1 'polypeptide(L)'
;MNLRKLAGMLMLISGVTHLMQLLVYSLEAHVLGAAAFGIVYLIIGFLLLRSRRLALWLGAILPTIGGILGVYRFLFLHPNSFTIFHVAIDLIVVPICINNLRKKRK
;
A
#
# COMPACT_ATOMS: atom_id res chain seq x y z
N MET A 1 -14.20 -13.65 -8.07
CA MET A 1 -13.38 -13.24 -6.90
C MET A 1 -13.68 -11.78 -6.57
N ASN A 2 -13.94 -11.43 -5.31
CA ASN A 2 -14.24 -10.04 -4.92
C ASN A 2 -12.97 -9.19 -5.07
N LEU A 3 -12.85 -8.39 -6.14
CA LEU A 3 -11.66 -7.54 -6.43
C LEU A 3 -11.23 -6.70 -5.21
N ARG A 4 -12.19 -6.22 -4.41
CA ARG A 4 -11.88 -5.51 -3.15
C ARG A 4 -11.15 -6.38 -2.13
N LYS A 5 -11.53 -7.65 -1.99
CA LYS A 5 -10.84 -8.59 -1.08
C LYS A 5 -9.41 -8.85 -1.55
N LEU A 6 -9.21 -8.96 -2.87
CA LEU A 6 -7.86 -9.06 -3.46
C LEU A 6 -7.02 -7.83 -3.12
N ALA A 7 -7.54 -6.61 -3.35
CA ALA A 7 -6.85 -5.38 -2.96
C ALA A 7 -6.56 -5.31 -1.45
N GLY A 8 -7.50 -5.76 -0.61
CA GLY A 8 -7.29 -5.86 0.83
C GLY A 8 -6.14 -6.81 1.20
N MET A 9 -6.09 -8.00 0.59
CA MET A 9 -5.01 -8.96 0.84
C MET A 9 -3.66 -8.44 0.35
N LEU A 10 -3.61 -7.82 -0.83
CA LEU A 10 -2.38 -7.22 -1.36
C LEU A 10 -1.85 -6.11 -0.44
N MET A 11 -2.75 -5.25 0.09
CA MET A 11 -2.39 -4.23 1.06
C MET A 11 -1.87 -4.82 2.37
N LEU A 12 -2.45 -5.93 2.85
CA LEU A 12 -1.93 -6.62 4.03
C LEU A 12 -0.52 -7.17 3.79
N ILE A 13 -0.29 -7.82 2.66
CA ILE A 13 1.04 -8.34 2.28
C ILE A 13 2.05 -7.20 2.16
N SER A 14 1.66 -6.09 1.52
CA SER A 14 2.49 -4.88 1.43
C SER A 14 2.84 -4.32 2.82
N GLY A 15 1.86 -4.28 3.73
CA GLY A 15 2.07 -3.81 5.10
C GLY A 15 3.03 -4.69 5.90
N VAL A 16 2.88 -6.02 5.83
CA VAL A 16 3.81 -6.95 6.49
C VAL A 16 5.21 -6.81 5.94
N THR A 17 5.37 -6.73 4.61
CA THR A 17 6.70 -6.62 3.98
C THR A 17 7.41 -5.30 4.29
N HIS A 18 6.68 -4.19 4.47
CA HIS A 18 7.24 -2.94 4.99
C HIS A 18 7.78 -3.08 6.41
N LEU A 19 7.09 -3.83 7.28
CA LEU A 19 7.58 -4.09 8.64
C LEU A 19 8.77 -5.05 8.63
N MET A 20 8.78 -6.06 7.75
CA MET A 20 9.93 -6.96 7.57
C MET A 20 11.17 -6.21 7.08
N GLN A 21 11.01 -5.10 6.37
CA GLN A 21 12.13 -4.27 5.95
C GLN A 21 12.96 -3.74 7.13
N LEU A 22 12.33 -3.49 8.30
CA LEU A 22 13.05 -3.11 9.54
C LEU A 22 13.93 -4.22 10.10
N LEU A 23 13.62 -5.48 9.81
CA LEU A 23 14.40 -6.63 10.27
C LEU A 23 15.57 -6.95 9.34
N VAL A 24 15.45 -6.57 8.06
CA VAL A 24 16.45 -6.89 7.01
C VAL A 24 17.41 -5.73 6.76
N TYR A 25 16.96 -4.48 6.89
CA TYR A 25 17.77 -3.28 6.65
C TYR A 25 18.08 -2.52 7.93
N SER A 26 19.21 -1.80 7.94
CA SER A 26 19.62 -0.94 9.04
C SER A 26 18.53 0.10 9.37
N LEU A 27 18.41 0.43 10.66
CA LEU A 27 17.47 1.41 11.23
C LEU A 27 17.82 2.84 10.79
N GLU A 28 17.56 3.14 9.54
CA GLU A 28 17.69 4.49 8.99
C GLU A 28 16.33 5.18 8.94
N ALA A 29 16.33 6.52 8.98
CA ALA A 29 15.12 7.33 8.99
C ALA A 29 14.16 7.00 7.83
N HIS A 30 14.73 6.67 6.66
CA HIS A 30 13.96 6.32 5.47
C HIS A 30 13.29 4.93 5.60
N VAL A 31 13.87 3.98 6.34
CA VAL A 31 13.25 2.66 6.65
C VAL A 31 12.14 2.82 7.69
N LEU A 32 12.33 3.66 8.70
CA LEU A 32 11.32 4.00 9.70
C LEU A 32 10.06 4.61 9.05
N GLY A 33 10.23 5.54 8.10
CA GLY A 33 9.13 6.10 7.33
C GLY A 33 8.36 5.05 6.55
N ALA A 34 9.06 4.12 5.87
CA ALA A 34 8.43 2.99 5.19
C ALA A 34 7.65 2.10 6.15
N ALA A 35 8.21 1.74 7.30
CA ALA A 35 7.52 0.91 8.28
C ALA A 35 6.23 1.56 8.79
N ALA A 36 6.21 2.88 9.00
CA ALA A 36 5.01 3.61 9.36
C ALA A 36 3.92 3.50 8.28
N PHE A 37 4.29 3.64 7.00
CA PHE A 37 3.39 3.36 5.88
C PHE A 37 2.89 1.91 5.88
N GLY A 38 3.75 0.95 6.24
CA GLY A 38 3.38 -0.45 6.41
C GLY A 38 2.23 -0.66 7.40
N ILE A 39 2.27 -0.01 8.56
CA ILE A 39 1.20 -0.05 9.56
C ILE A 39 -0.11 0.51 8.97
N VAL A 40 -0.03 1.65 8.29
CA VAL A 40 -1.18 2.27 7.63
C VAL A 40 -1.79 1.32 6.58
N TYR A 41 -0.95 0.62 5.83
CA TYR A 41 -1.39 -0.34 4.80
C TYR A 41 -2.05 -1.57 5.40
N LEU A 42 -1.58 -2.05 6.56
CA LEU A 42 -2.27 -3.11 7.31
C LEU A 42 -3.68 -2.68 7.72
N ILE A 43 -3.81 -1.47 8.27
CA ILE A 43 -5.10 -0.91 8.69
C ILE A 43 -6.05 -0.81 7.48
N ILE A 44 -5.59 -0.25 6.36
CA ILE A 44 -6.39 -0.13 5.13
C ILE A 44 -6.79 -1.51 4.59
N GLY A 45 -5.87 -2.46 4.56
CA GLY A 45 -6.13 -3.84 4.11
C GLY A 45 -7.26 -4.48 4.91
N PHE A 46 -7.23 -4.35 6.24
CA PHE A 46 -8.28 -4.87 7.11
C PHE A 46 -9.62 -4.14 6.91
N LEU A 47 -9.59 -2.82 6.73
CA LEU A 47 -10.78 -2.01 6.42
C LEU A 47 -11.41 -2.38 5.07
N LEU A 48 -10.59 -2.70 4.05
CA LEU A 48 -11.05 -3.14 2.72
C LEU A 48 -11.76 -4.49 2.80
N LEU A 49 -11.30 -5.40 3.67
CA LEU A 49 -11.98 -6.67 3.94
C LEU A 49 -13.36 -6.44 4.57
N ARG A 50 -13.49 -5.46 5.48
CA ARG A 50 -14.75 -5.09 6.15
C ARG A 50 -15.72 -4.26 5.29
N SER A 51 -15.35 -3.95 4.05
CA SER A 51 -16.21 -3.35 3.02
C SER A 51 -16.77 -1.95 3.29
N ARG A 52 -16.09 -1.19 4.15
CA ARG A 52 -16.41 0.20 4.45
C ARG A 52 -16.13 1.10 3.23
N ARG A 53 -16.99 2.10 2.98
CA ARG A 53 -16.81 3.06 1.86
C ARG A 53 -15.55 3.90 2.05
N LEU A 54 -15.25 4.28 3.30
CA LEU A 54 -14.02 4.98 3.68
C LEU A 54 -12.76 4.18 3.32
N ALA A 55 -12.81 2.85 3.41
CA ALA A 55 -11.67 2.00 3.07
C ALA A 55 -11.25 2.12 1.61
N LEU A 56 -12.22 2.34 0.70
CA LEU A 56 -11.92 2.49 -0.73
C LEU A 56 -11.30 3.85 -1.03
N TRP A 57 -11.71 4.90 -0.32
CA TRP A 57 -11.09 6.22 -0.44
C TRP A 57 -9.66 6.21 0.10
N LEU A 58 -9.48 5.68 1.31
CA LEU A 58 -8.15 5.54 1.92
C LEU A 58 -7.24 4.63 1.08
N GLY A 59 -7.76 3.52 0.57
CA GLY A 59 -7.05 2.59 -0.31
C GLY A 59 -6.82 3.09 -1.74
N ALA A 60 -7.37 4.25 -2.12
CA ALA A 60 -6.98 4.93 -3.35
C ALA A 60 -5.94 6.03 -3.08
N ILE A 61 -6.17 6.86 -2.06
CA ILE A 61 -5.31 8.02 -1.77
C ILE A 61 -3.96 7.59 -1.21
N LEU A 62 -3.95 6.78 -0.15
CA LEU A 62 -2.71 6.46 0.57
C LEU A 62 -1.76 5.55 -0.22
N PRO A 63 -2.24 4.55 -0.99
CA PRO A 63 -1.40 3.82 -1.94
C PRO A 63 -0.86 4.69 -3.06
N THR A 64 -1.60 5.71 -3.53
CA THR A 64 -1.06 6.65 -4.52
C THR A 64 0.07 7.48 -3.93
N ILE A 65 -0.10 8.00 -2.71
CA ILE A 65 0.94 8.77 -2.02
C ILE A 65 2.18 7.90 -1.75
N GLY A 66 2.00 6.69 -1.22
CA GLY A 66 3.13 5.80 -0.95
C GLY A 66 3.80 5.28 -2.21
N GLY A 67 3.06 5.04 -3.30
CA GLY A 67 3.63 4.73 -4.61
C GLY A 67 4.52 5.86 -5.13
N ILE A 68 4.08 7.12 -5.03
CA ILE A 68 4.90 8.29 -5.42
C ILE A 68 6.15 8.41 -4.54
N LEU A 69 6.00 8.27 -3.22
CA LEU A 69 7.13 8.29 -2.27
C LEU A 69 8.09 7.13 -2.51
N GLY A 70 7.58 5.95 -2.87
CA GLY A 70 8.36 4.77 -3.25
C GLY A 70 9.20 5.03 -4.50
N VAL A 71 8.60 5.58 -5.55
CA VAL A 71 9.33 5.97 -6.77
C VAL A 71 10.39 7.02 -6.46
N TYR A 72 10.06 8.04 -5.67
CA TYR A 72 11.03 9.06 -5.24
C TYR A 72 12.22 8.43 -4.50
N ARG A 73 11.94 7.53 -3.54
CA ARG A 73 12.97 6.81 -2.78
C ARG A 73 13.84 5.93 -3.69
N PHE A 74 13.24 5.27 -4.68
CA PHE A 74 13.95 4.42 -5.62
C PHE A 74 14.96 5.20 -6.48
N LEU A 75 14.58 6.41 -6.92
CA LEU A 75 15.42 7.25 -7.78
C LEU A 75 16.50 8.02 -7.02
N PHE A 76 16.21 8.49 -5.80
CA PHE A 76 17.08 9.45 -5.09
C PHE A 76 17.85 8.90 -3.90
N LEU A 77 17.41 7.78 -3.30
CA LEU A 77 18.05 7.24 -2.09
C LEU A 77 18.80 5.94 -2.39
N HIS A 78 18.06 4.86 -2.65
CA HIS A 78 18.66 3.57 -3.00
C HIS A 78 17.66 2.69 -3.77
N PRO A 79 18.09 2.02 -4.86
CA PRO A 79 17.28 1.02 -5.52
C PRO A 79 17.13 -0.20 -4.61
N ASN A 80 15.94 -0.40 -4.07
CA ASN A 80 15.60 -1.53 -3.21
C ASN A 80 14.48 -2.35 -3.86
N SER A 81 14.67 -3.67 -3.98
CA SER A 81 13.69 -4.60 -4.54
C SER A 81 12.34 -4.55 -3.81
N PHE A 82 12.35 -4.26 -2.49
CA PHE A 82 11.12 -4.08 -1.72
C PHE A 82 10.30 -2.89 -2.23
N THR A 83 10.95 -1.78 -2.59
CA THR A 83 10.28 -0.59 -3.10
C THR A 83 9.58 -0.84 -4.43
N ILE A 84 10.21 -1.59 -5.34
CA ILE A 84 9.58 -1.98 -6.62
C ILE A 84 8.34 -2.83 -6.36
N PHE A 85 8.43 -3.80 -5.45
CA PHE A 85 7.32 -4.66 -5.08
C PHE A 85 6.13 -3.89 -4.51
N HIS A 86 6.39 -2.91 -3.62
CA HIS A 86 5.35 -2.07 -3.03
C HIS A 86 4.68 -1.17 -4.07
N VAL A 87 5.46 -0.52 -4.93
CA VAL A 87 4.92 0.31 -6.02
C VAL A 87 4.06 -0.53 -6.98
N ALA A 88 4.47 -1.76 -7.28
CA ALA A 88 3.68 -2.67 -8.11
C ALA A 88 2.35 -3.04 -7.47
N ILE A 89 2.32 -3.28 -6.15
CA ILE A 89 1.08 -3.51 -5.40
C ILE A 89 0.18 -2.27 -5.47
N ASP A 90 0.73 -1.08 -5.23
CA ASP A 90 -0.03 0.16 -5.23
C ASP A 90 -0.66 0.42 -6.61
N LEU A 91 0.08 0.15 -7.69
CA LEU A 91 -0.42 0.26 -9.07
C LEU A 91 -1.62 -0.64 -9.36
N ILE A 92 -1.77 -1.76 -8.64
CA ILE A 92 -2.91 -2.68 -8.75
C ILE A 92 -4.05 -2.26 -7.80
N VAL A 93 -3.73 -1.90 -6.55
CA VAL A 93 -4.71 -1.59 -5.51
C VAL A 93 -5.49 -0.31 -5.83
N VAL A 94 -4.82 0.74 -6.32
CA VAL A 94 -5.43 2.03 -6.66
C VAL A 94 -6.55 1.89 -7.70
N PRO A 95 -6.34 1.32 -8.90
CA PRO A 95 -7.40 1.17 -9.88
C PRO A 95 -8.53 0.26 -9.41
N ILE A 96 -8.23 -0.77 -8.61
CA ILE A 96 -9.27 -1.61 -7.99
C ILE A 96 -10.14 -0.80 -7.04
N CYS A 97 -9.54 0.04 -6.19
CA CYS A 97 -10.28 0.91 -5.26
C CYS A 97 -11.13 1.95 -6.01
N ILE A 98 -10.57 2.58 -7.05
CA ILE A 98 -11.29 3.56 -7.90
C ILE A 98 -12.47 2.90 -8.62
N ASN A 99 -12.28 1.72 -9.21
CA ASN A 99 -13.35 1.01 -9.92
C ASN A 99 -14.49 0.62 -8.96
N ASN A 100 -14.15 0.15 -7.75
CA ASN A 100 -15.16 -0.14 -6.72
C ASN A 100 -15.88 1.13 -6.23
N LEU A 101 -15.19 2.27 -6.12
CA LEU A 101 -15.82 3.55 -5.78
C LEU A 101 -16.82 3.99 -6.86
N ARG A 102 -16.47 3.85 -8.14
CA ARG A 102 -17.35 4.16 -9.27
C ARG A 102 -18.59 3.26 -9.28
N LYS A 103 -18.42 1.95 -9.04
CA LYS A 103 -19.54 0.99 -8.97
C LYS A 103 -20.48 1.23 -7.78
N LYS A 104 -19.99 1.72 -6.64
CA LYS A 104 -20.82 2.06 -5.47
C LYS A 104 -21.54 3.42 -5.58
N ARG A 105 -21.25 4.20 -6.62
CA ARG A 105 -21.83 5.54 -6.87
C ARG A 105 -22.94 5.51 -7.92
N LYS A 106 -22.96 4.46 -8.76
CA LYS A 106 -24.16 4.06 -9.53
C LYS A 106 -25.08 3.25 -8.63
#